data_AF-A0A373N8R0-F1
#
_entry.id   AF-A0A373N8R0-F1
#
_cell.length_a   1.000
_cell.length_b   1.000
_cell.length_c   1.000
_cell.angle_alpha   90.00
_cell.angle_beta   90.00
_cell.angle_gamma   90.00
#
_symmetry.space_group_name_H-M   'P 1'
#
loop_
_entity.id
_entity.type
_entity.pdbx_description
1 polymer ?
#
loop_
_entity_poly.entity_id
_entity_poly.type
_entity_poly.pdbx_seq_one_letter_code
_entity_poly.pdbx_strand_id
1 'polypeptide(L)'
;MRDKHKRKQRIFWVLLLAALVWYGSLTGSGRSGGGTYNVQAATTNVVARFWNTNGRPVYNQLRIKTTAGKRIKLPSVPSVKGYQNLGWSTRKNATKITYKAGQTITLKKNLSLYAVRKKVGTYTVAFYNSNGSSSTAFAKLKTTVTKNDYLTLPSVPAKSGYEVLGWSTSKNASRANYAVGKKIRIKKSQRLYAVYKKNATVTLCKNNGAVYKTISVRSGTSYKLPSVSNASGYTFMGWDYQPGKCVAPRYEAGESITVNGNVKLYAVVFNRSAEEELSSSDLLASSGWRMGNGSTSRGYNHIIFVGDSRTVRMQLTLQRQFGTDSNVLQDIDFVCQEGQGLSWLKETGMNSILSKAQAYYSVQRPTAVIFNLGVNDPGQMYNYVTYLKQIAGELQKKNCKLFFMSVNPVNSKVIQVRGFNKLRTEEVVRKFNTVVSAGLNGTYTYIDTYSYLLNTGFGTNRGAGGVDVTVDDGLHYTTKTYKRIFKYCLDYLSEH
;
A
#
# COMPACT_ATOMS: atom_id res chain seq x y z
N MET A 1 -12.08 21.63 -66.35
CA MET A 1 -13.47 21.13 -66.46
C MET A 1 -14.15 21.41 -65.11
N ARG A 2 -15.05 22.41 -65.05
CA ARG A 2 -16.53 22.28 -64.92
C ARG A 2 -16.94 21.53 -63.64
N ASP A 3 -17.82 22.00 -62.75
CA ASP A 3 -18.87 23.02 -62.75
C ASP A 3 -19.15 23.43 -61.27
N LYS A 4 -19.33 24.70 -60.89
CA LYS A 4 -20.60 25.49 -60.80
C LYS A 4 -21.72 24.74 -60.05
N HIS A 5 -22.35 25.23 -58.96
CA HIS A 5 -23.09 26.50 -58.87
C HIS A 5 -23.55 26.91 -57.43
N LYS A 6 -23.43 28.24 -57.17
CA LYS A 6 -24.35 29.24 -56.54
C LYS A 6 -24.99 28.94 -55.16
N ARG A 7 -24.74 29.69 -54.06
CA ARG A 7 -24.94 31.12 -53.67
C ARG A 7 -26.41 31.62 -53.49
N LYS A 8 -26.77 31.78 -52.21
CA LYS A 8 -27.57 32.83 -51.49
C LYS A 8 -28.43 33.85 -52.26
N GLN A 9 -29.66 34.09 -51.75
CA GLN A 9 -30.31 35.36 -51.28
C GLN A 9 -31.85 35.13 -51.26
N ARG A 10 -32.63 35.19 -50.15
CA ARG A 10 -33.15 36.29 -49.29
C ARG A 10 -33.92 37.43 -50.00
N ILE A 11 -35.17 37.64 -49.54
CA ILE A 11 -36.05 38.84 -49.41
C ILE A 11 -37.44 38.54 -50.04
N PHE A 12 -38.53 38.26 -49.30
CA PHE A 12 -39.44 39.09 -48.48
C PHE A 12 -40.17 40.22 -49.22
N TRP A 13 -41.47 40.03 -49.47
CA TRP A 13 -42.52 41.07 -49.48
C TRP A 13 -43.80 40.49 -48.89
N VAL A 14 -44.61 41.38 -48.30
CA VAL A 14 -45.56 41.11 -47.22
C VAL A 14 -46.79 42.02 -47.43
N LEU A 15 -47.99 41.57 -47.00
CA LEU A 15 -49.27 42.30 -46.76
C LEU A 15 -50.21 42.51 -47.98
N LEU A 16 -51.54 42.63 -47.89
CA LEU A 16 -52.61 42.46 -46.85
C LEU A 16 -53.98 42.70 -47.54
N LEU A 17 -55.07 42.15 -46.97
CA LEU A 17 -56.45 42.71 -46.86
C LEU A 17 -57.25 42.95 -48.17
N ALA A 18 -58.59 42.98 -48.26
CA ALA A 18 -59.77 42.97 -47.37
C ALA A 18 -61.00 42.58 -48.27
N ALA A 19 -61.99 41.81 -47.80
CA ALA A 19 -63.29 42.25 -47.25
C ALA A 19 -64.50 42.24 -48.21
N LEU A 20 -65.58 41.65 -47.68
CA LEU A 20 -67.01 41.96 -47.81
C LEU A 20 -67.78 41.79 -49.15
N VAL A 21 -68.70 40.83 -49.08
CA VAL A 21 -70.15 40.91 -49.38
C VAL A 21 -70.56 41.53 -50.71
N TRP A 22 -71.13 40.69 -51.57
CA TRP A 22 -72.20 41.12 -52.47
C TRP A 22 -73.34 40.11 -52.49
N TYR A 23 -74.54 40.68 -52.58
CA TYR A 23 -75.85 40.09 -52.37
C TYR A 23 -76.31 39.32 -53.62
N GLY A 24 -77.38 38.54 -53.48
CA GLY A 24 -77.73 37.47 -54.41
C GLY A 24 -78.31 37.89 -55.76
N SER A 25 -78.44 36.90 -56.64
CA SER A 25 -79.68 36.60 -57.37
C SER A 25 -79.60 35.23 -58.04
N LEU A 26 -80.49 34.35 -57.56
CA LEU A 26 -81.22 33.27 -58.23
C LEU A 26 -80.79 32.82 -59.64
N THR A 27 -80.49 31.53 -59.76
CA THR A 27 -81.23 30.47 -60.50
C THR A 27 -80.36 29.22 -60.39
N GLY A 28 -80.79 28.09 -59.82
CA GLY A 28 -81.74 27.16 -60.43
C GLY A 28 -81.16 25.74 -60.32
N SER A 29 -81.93 24.85 -59.68
CA SER A 29 -81.87 23.37 -59.67
C SER A 29 -80.63 22.63 -59.15
N GLY A 30 -80.86 21.81 -58.11
CA GLY A 30 -80.56 20.38 -58.24
C GLY A 30 -79.52 19.76 -57.29
N ARG A 31 -80.05 19.22 -56.18
CA ARG A 31 -79.69 17.93 -55.59
C ARG A 31 -78.38 17.80 -54.76
N SER A 32 -78.63 17.40 -53.51
CA SER A 32 -77.74 17.01 -52.44
C SER A 32 -76.78 15.86 -52.77
N GLY A 33 -75.49 16.04 -52.44
CA GLY A 33 -74.52 14.98 -52.23
C GLY A 33 -73.69 15.30 -50.99
N GLY A 34 -73.91 14.53 -49.91
CA GLY A 34 -73.21 14.70 -48.64
C GLY A 34 -71.73 14.33 -48.77
N GLY A 35 -70.87 15.30 -48.44
CA GLY A 35 -69.46 15.08 -48.16
C GLY A 35 -69.16 15.62 -46.76
N THR A 36 -69.03 14.74 -45.78
CA THR A 36 -68.46 15.07 -44.47
C THR A 36 -66.97 15.34 -44.65
N TYR A 37 -66.60 16.61 -44.81
CA TYR A 37 -65.20 17.01 -44.68
C TYR A 37 -64.81 16.93 -43.20
N ASN A 38 -64.05 15.91 -42.83
CA ASN A 38 -63.30 15.92 -41.58
C ASN A 38 -62.30 17.07 -41.62
N VAL A 39 -62.65 18.22 -41.04
CA VAL A 39 -61.72 19.34 -40.87
C VAL A 39 -60.75 18.93 -39.77
N GLN A 40 -59.58 18.41 -40.17
CA GLN A 40 -58.49 18.16 -39.24
C GLN A 40 -58.10 19.51 -38.62
N ALA A 41 -58.46 19.71 -37.35
CA ALA A 41 -58.30 20.97 -36.64
C ALA A 41 -56.86 21.49 -36.84
N ALA A 42 -56.72 22.69 -37.41
CA ALA A 42 -55.44 23.30 -37.69
C ALA A 42 -54.58 23.31 -36.42
N THR A 43 -53.48 22.56 -36.44
CA THR A 43 -52.63 22.38 -35.26
C THR A 43 -51.88 23.69 -35.02
N THR A 44 -52.34 24.48 -34.05
CA THR A 44 -51.73 25.78 -33.75
C THR A 44 -50.42 25.59 -33.00
N ASN A 45 -49.29 25.95 -33.63
CA ASN A 45 -47.97 25.92 -33.00
C ASN A 45 -47.77 27.14 -32.09
N VAL A 46 -47.29 26.91 -30.87
CA VAL A 46 -47.05 27.91 -29.83
C VAL A 46 -45.64 27.78 -29.24
N VAL A 47 -45.12 28.89 -28.71
CA VAL A 47 -43.74 28.98 -28.21
C VAL A 47 -43.69 29.65 -26.84
N ALA A 48 -43.04 28.98 -25.87
CA ALA A 48 -42.58 29.60 -24.64
C ALA A 48 -41.17 30.17 -24.86
N ARG A 49 -41.01 31.48 -24.65
CA ARG A 49 -39.75 32.22 -24.79
C ARG A 49 -39.25 32.66 -23.43
N PHE A 50 -37.97 32.48 -23.17
CA PHE A 50 -37.34 32.80 -21.90
C PHE A 50 -36.37 33.96 -22.06
N TRP A 51 -36.41 34.88 -21.10
CA TRP A 51 -35.67 36.14 -21.14
C TRP A 51 -34.97 36.37 -19.81
N ASN A 52 -33.91 37.20 -19.81
CA ASN A 52 -33.41 37.70 -18.53
C ASN A 52 -34.40 38.66 -17.88
N THR A 53 -34.12 39.07 -16.64
CA THR A 53 -34.98 39.94 -15.83
C THR A 53 -35.41 41.21 -16.58
N ASN A 54 -34.50 41.81 -17.35
CA ASN A 54 -34.72 43.06 -18.09
C ASN A 54 -35.21 42.84 -19.54
N GLY A 55 -35.60 41.61 -19.89
CA GLY A 55 -36.17 41.29 -21.21
C GLY A 55 -35.16 41.22 -22.36
N ARG A 56 -33.86 41.06 -22.10
CA ARG A 56 -32.88 40.77 -23.16
C ARG A 56 -32.95 39.29 -23.59
N PRO A 57 -32.85 38.97 -24.89
CA PRO A 57 -32.97 37.61 -25.44
C PRO A 57 -31.72 36.76 -25.24
N VAL A 58 -31.24 36.63 -24.00
CA VAL A 58 -30.00 35.87 -23.69
C VAL A 58 -30.24 34.38 -23.40
N TYR A 59 -31.51 33.94 -23.36
CA TYR A 59 -31.90 32.55 -23.09
C TYR A 59 -32.64 31.90 -24.26
N ASN A 60 -32.21 32.20 -25.50
CA ASN A 60 -32.85 31.67 -26.71
C ASN A 60 -32.81 30.14 -26.80
N GLN A 61 -31.79 29.52 -26.22
CA GLN A 61 -31.62 28.08 -26.11
C GLN A 61 -32.68 27.40 -25.23
N LEU A 62 -33.38 28.14 -24.36
CA LEU A 62 -34.41 27.58 -23.48
C LEU A 62 -35.81 27.56 -24.13
N ARG A 63 -35.96 28.05 -25.36
CA ARG A 63 -37.27 28.15 -26.02
C ARG A 63 -37.90 26.76 -26.21
N ILE A 64 -39.19 26.66 -25.89
CA ILE A 64 -39.96 25.42 -26.07
C ILE A 64 -41.04 25.68 -27.11
N LYS A 65 -40.98 24.97 -28.24
CA LYS A 65 -42.03 24.98 -29.28
C LYS A 65 -42.90 23.73 -29.12
N THR A 66 -44.21 23.89 -29.14
CA THR A 66 -45.15 22.77 -29.05
C THR A 66 -46.50 23.16 -29.66
N THR A 67 -47.48 22.26 -29.70
CA THR A 67 -48.85 22.55 -30.15
C THR A 67 -49.70 23.10 -29.00
N ALA A 68 -50.64 23.99 -29.32
CA ALA A 68 -51.50 24.63 -28.34
C ALA A 68 -52.26 23.59 -27.50
N GLY A 69 -52.28 23.77 -26.19
CA GLY A 69 -52.91 22.85 -25.24
C GLY A 69 -52.00 21.75 -24.68
N LYS A 70 -50.76 21.61 -25.19
CA LYS A 70 -49.77 20.68 -24.62
C LYS A 70 -49.16 21.21 -23.32
N ARG A 71 -48.73 20.29 -22.46
CA ARG A 71 -48.02 20.58 -21.20
C ARG A 71 -46.52 20.69 -21.46
N ILE A 72 -45.88 21.70 -20.88
CA ILE A 72 -44.44 21.92 -20.93
C ILE A 72 -43.87 22.05 -19.52
N LYS A 73 -42.66 21.53 -19.30
CA LYS A 73 -41.92 21.71 -18.05
C LYS A 73 -41.04 22.94 -18.17
N LEU A 74 -41.17 23.89 -17.25
CA LEU A 74 -40.34 25.10 -17.26
C LEU A 74 -38.89 24.77 -16.88
N PRO A 75 -37.90 25.31 -17.59
CA PRO A 75 -36.50 25.07 -17.29
C PRO A 75 -36.08 25.71 -15.98
N SER A 76 -34.91 25.29 -15.46
CA SER A 76 -34.23 26.03 -14.40
C SER A 76 -33.89 27.44 -14.88
N VAL A 77 -34.00 28.41 -13.98
CA VAL A 77 -33.52 29.77 -14.28
C VAL A 77 -31.99 29.71 -14.35
N PRO A 78 -31.36 30.19 -15.44
CA PRO A 78 -29.90 30.23 -15.52
C PRO A 78 -29.29 31.02 -14.35
N SER A 79 -28.21 30.50 -13.76
CA SER A 79 -27.54 31.15 -12.62
C SER A 79 -26.87 32.45 -13.03
N VAL A 80 -26.92 33.46 -12.16
CA VAL A 80 -26.20 34.72 -12.32
C VAL A 80 -25.51 35.05 -11.00
N LYS A 81 -24.22 35.36 -11.07
CA LYS A 81 -23.37 35.63 -9.90
C LYS A 81 -23.93 36.78 -9.06
N GLY A 82 -24.05 36.56 -7.75
CA GLY A 82 -24.60 37.53 -6.79
C GLY A 82 -26.13 37.57 -6.69
N TYR A 83 -26.83 36.68 -7.41
CA TYR A 83 -28.28 36.59 -7.42
C TYR A 83 -28.77 35.19 -7.05
N GLN A 84 -29.88 35.14 -6.31
CA GLN A 84 -30.66 33.94 -6.08
C GLN A 84 -31.81 33.89 -7.08
N ASN A 85 -31.94 32.78 -7.79
CA ASN A 85 -33.05 32.56 -8.72
C ASN A 85 -34.32 32.18 -7.95
N LEU A 86 -35.42 32.89 -8.19
CA LEU A 86 -36.71 32.62 -7.57
C LEU A 86 -37.62 31.81 -8.50
N GLY A 87 -37.61 32.11 -9.80
CA GLY A 87 -38.50 31.48 -10.78
C GLY A 87 -38.72 32.36 -12.02
N TRP A 88 -39.86 32.17 -12.69
CA TRP A 88 -40.25 32.87 -13.90
C TRP A 88 -41.47 33.76 -13.67
N SER A 89 -41.56 34.90 -14.36
CA SER A 89 -42.75 35.75 -14.39
C SER A 89 -43.15 36.10 -15.82
N THR A 90 -44.43 36.37 -16.04
CA THR A 90 -44.93 36.90 -17.32
C THR A 90 -44.67 38.40 -17.49
N ARG A 91 -44.20 39.09 -16.45
CA ARG A 91 -43.87 40.52 -16.47
C ARG A 91 -42.35 40.73 -16.44
N LYS A 92 -41.86 41.63 -17.29
CA LYS A 92 -40.48 42.12 -17.25
C LYS A 92 -40.22 42.84 -15.92
N ASN A 93 -39.02 42.72 -15.38
CA ASN A 93 -38.60 43.31 -14.10
C ASN A 93 -39.45 42.91 -12.87
N ALA A 94 -40.19 41.80 -12.94
CA ALA A 94 -41.00 41.35 -11.81
C ALA A 94 -40.14 40.99 -10.59
N THR A 95 -40.62 41.34 -9.40
CA THR A 95 -40.01 41.01 -8.11
C THR A 95 -40.58 39.73 -7.49
N LYS A 96 -41.77 39.31 -7.94
CA LYS A 96 -42.45 38.08 -7.52
C LYS A 96 -42.58 37.11 -8.70
N ILE A 97 -42.45 35.83 -8.41
CA ILE A 97 -42.59 34.77 -9.43
C ILE A 97 -44.07 34.54 -9.76
N THR A 98 -44.32 34.18 -11.02
CA THR A 98 -45.60 33.60 -11.45
C THR A 98 -45.50 32.08 -11.50
N TYR A 99 -44.33 31.55 -11.88
CA TYR A 99 -44.08 30.12 -11.99
C TYR A 99 -42.75 29.74 -11.34
N LYS A 100 -42.73 28.59 -10.66
CA LYS A 100 -41.49 28.00 -10.15
C LYS A 100 -40.70 27.37 -11.30
N ALA A 101 -39.37 27.37 -11.20
CA ALA A 101 -38.54 26.55 -12.08
C ALA A 101 -38.93 25.07 -11.95
N GLY A 102 -38.98 24.33 -13.06
CA GLY A 102 -39.41 22.92 -13.08
C GLY A 102 -40.92 22.70 -13.05
N GLN A 103 -41.73 23.75 -12.87
CA GLN A 103 -43.18 23.64 -12.88
C GLN A 103 -43.69 23.24 -14.27
N THR A 104 -44.67 22.35 -14.33
CA THR A 104 -45.35 21.98 -15.58
C THR A 104 -46.57 22.88 -15.80
N ILE A 105 -46.66 23.50 -16.98
CA ILE A 105 -47.77 24.39 -17.36
C ILE A 105 -48.36 23.98 -18.71
N THR A 106 -49.66 24.22 -18.92
CA THR A 106 -50.31 24.03 -20.23
C THR A 106 -50.10 25.27 -21.10
N LEU A 107 -49.46 25.11 -22.26
CA LEU A 107 -49.17 26.21 -23.17
C LEU A 107 -50.29 26.35 -24.21
N LYS A 108 -51.22 27.28 -24.00
CA LYS A 108 -52.35 27.54 -24.92
C LYS A 108 -52.03 28.59 -26.00
N LYS A 109 -51.07 29.48 -25.74
CA LYS A 109 -50.63 30.55 -26.65
C LYS A 109 -49.14 30.84 -26.44
N ASN A 110 -48.54 31.63 -27.33
CA ASN A 110 -47.19 32.13 -27.16
C ASN A 110 -47.03 32.82 -25.79
N LEU A 111 -45.97 32.48 -25.06
CA LEU A 111 -45.73 32.98 -23.70
C LEU A 111 -44.30 33.48 -23.58
N SER A 112 -44.13 34.68 -23.02
CA SER A 112 -42.82 35.21 -22.64
C SER A 112 -42.64 35.12 -21.13
N LEU A 113 -41.53 34.53 -20.70
CA LEU A 113 -41.18 34.32 -19.30
C LEU A 113 -39.85 35.01 -19.00
N TYR A 114 -39.87 35.88 -17.99
CA TYR A 114 -38.73 36.67 -17.55
C TYR A 114 -38.21 36.10 -16.22
N ALA A 115 -36.89 35.94 -16.12
CA ALA A 115 -36.26 35.44 -14.90
C ALA A 115 -36.47 36.40 -13.72
N VAL A 116 -37.05 35.90 -12.62
CA VAL A 116 -37.17 36.63 -11.35
C VAL A 116 -36.04 36.20 -10.42
N ARG A 117 -35.33 37.20 -9.89
CA ARG A 117 -34.13 36.99 -9.07
C ARG A 117 -34.12 37.94 -7.87
N LYS A 118 -33.51 37.50 -6.77
CA LYS A 118 -33.19 38.34 -5.61
C LYS A 118 -31.69 38.61 -5.59
N LYS A 119 -31.26 39.88 -5.50
CA LYS A 119 -29.85 40.22 -5.28
C LYS A 119 -29.49 39.81 -3.85
N VAL A 120 -28.48 38.94 -3.69
CA VAL A 120 -28.06 38.40 -2.39
C VAL A 120 -26.62 38.74 -2.02
N GLY A 121 -25.86 39.32 -2.96
CA GLY A 121 -24.46 39.69 -2.75
C GLY A 121 -23.49 38.53 -2.94
N THR A 122 -22.20 38.83 -2.78
CA THR A 122 -21.10 37.87 -2.94
C THR A 122 -20.13 37.95 -1.77
N TYR A 123 -19.43 36.84 -1.53
CA TYR A 123 -18.29 36.79 -0.61
C TYR A 123 -17.00 36.57 -1.39
N THR A 124 -15.93 37.18 -0.92
CA THR A 124 -14.59 37.00 -1.50
C THR A 124 -13.84 35.94 -0.73
N VAL A 125 -13.32 34.94 -1.43
CA VAL A 125 -12.39 33.96 -0.88
C VAL A 125 -11.02 34.23 -1.48
N ALA A 126 -10.06 34.57 -0.63
CA ALA A 126 -8.69 34.84 -1.03
C ALA A 126 -7.76 33.74 -0.50
N PHE A 127 -6.82 33.33 -1.35
CA PHE A 127 -5.88 32.25 -1.06
C PHE A 127 -4.48 32.82 -0.90
N TYR A 128 -3.72 32.28 0.05
CA TYR A 128 -2.38 32.77 0.39
C TYR A 128 -1.44 31.59 0.64
N ASN A 129 -0.14 31.88 0.58
CA ASN A 129 0.88 30.96 1.08
C ASN A 129 0.70 30.73 2.60
N SER A 130 1.35 29.69 3.13
CA SER A 130 1.35 29.30 4.54
C SER A 130 1.58 30.45 5.52
N ASN A 131 2.57 31.31 5.27
CA ASN A 131 2.90 32.49 6.08
C ASN A 131 1.97 33.70 5.85
N GLY A 132 0.99 33.57 4.96
CA GLY A 132 0.08 34.64 4.57
C GLY A 132 0.59 35.57 3.47
N SER A 133 1.76 35.31 2.90
CA SER A 133 2.23 36.05 1.73
C SER A 133 1.38 35.72 0.50
N SER A 134 1.31 36.68 -0.42
CA SER A 134 0.67 36.51 -1.72
C SER A 134 1.74 36.41 -2.81
N SER A 135 1.42 35.74 -3.91
CA SER A 135 2.21 35.71 -5.14
C SER A 135 1.25 35.70 -6.33
N THR A 136 1.74 35.88 -7.55
CA THR A 136 0.91 35.83 -8.76
C THR A 136 0.09 34.53 -8.84
N ALA A 137 0.66 33.39 -8.43
CA ALA A 137 -0.05 32.11 -8.42
C ALA A 137 -1.23 32.12 -7.43
N PHE A 138 -1.03 32.63 -6.21
CA PHE A 138 -2.10 32.71 -5.21
C PHE A 138 -3.13 33.80 -5.52
N ALA A 139 -2.70 34.94 -6.05
CA ALA A 139 -3.57 36.04 -6.45
C ALA A 139 -4.58 35.61 -7.53
N LYS A 140 -4.15 34.77 -8.48
CA LYS A 140 -5.03 34.18 -9.51
C LYS A 140 -6.12 33.25 -8.96
N LEU A 141 -5.95 32.70 -7.76
CA LEU A 141 -6.95 31.83 -7.12
C LEU A 141 -8.07 32.63 -6.43
N LYS A 142 -7.88 33.94 -6.21
CA LYS A 142 -8.89 34.79 -5.57
C LYS A 142 -10.19 34.74 -6.36
N THR A 143 -11.28 34.41 -5.69
CA THR A 143 -12.58 34.24 -6.33
C THR A 143 -13.69 34.86 -5.49
N THR A 144 -14.80 35.17 -6.16
CA THR A 144 -16.02 35.66 -5.53
C THR A 144 -17.14 34.65 -5.74
N VAL A 145 -17.85 34.34 -4.66
CA VAL A 145 -18.86 33.28 -4.58
C VAL A 145 -20.18 33.92 -4.14
N THR A 146 -21.30 33.51 -4.73
CA THR A 146 -22.62 34.00 -4.31
C THR A 146 -22.84 33.63 -2.83
N LYS A 147 -23.46 34.52 -2.06
CA LYS A 147 -23.69 34.31 -0.62
C LYS A 147 -24.37 32.95 -0.35
N ASN A 148 -23.81 32.19 0.60
CA ASN A 148 -24.26 30.85 1.03
C ASN A 148 -24.14 29.73 -0.01
N ASP A 149 -23.53 30.00 -1.16
CA ASP A 149 -23.22 29.01 -2.18
C ASP A 149 -21.94 28.23 -1.85
N TYR A 150 -21.63 27.22 -2.66
CA TYR A 150 -20.48 26.35 -2.47
C TYR A 150 -19.30 26.74 -3.34
N LEU A 151 -18.09 26.52 -2.83
CA LEU A 151 -16.83 26.63 -3.54
C LEU A 151 -16.09 25.29 -3.47
N THR A 152 -15.70 24.75 -4.63
CA THR A 152 -14.72 23.68 -4.72
C THR A 152 -13.34 24.28 -4.54
N LEU A 153 -12.58 23.81 -3.55
CA LEU A 153 -11.27 24.37 -3.25
C LEU A 153 -10.26 24.04 -4.36
N PRO A 154 -9.50 25.04 -4.84
CA PRO A 154 -8.54 24.85 -5.93
C PRO A 154 -7.34 24.01 -5.47
N SER A 155 -6.53 23.58 -6.45
CA SER A 155 -5.20 23.07 -6.18
C SER A 155 -4.34 24.11 -5.47
N VAL A 156 -3.46 23.64 -4.58
CA VAL A 156 -2.47 24.49 -3.92
C VAL A 156 -1.26 24.61 -4.84
N PRO A 157 -0.73 25.83 -5.06
CA PRO A 157 0.52 26.01 -5.80
C PRO A 157 1.66 25.15 -5.22
N ALA A 158 2.36 24.41 -6.06
CA ALA A 158 3.44 23.52 -5.62
C ALA A 158 4.60 24.32 -5.00
N LYS A 159 5.26 23.72 -4.01
CA LYS A 159 6.45 24.28 -3.34
C LYS A 159 7.54 23.22 -3.33
N SER A 160 8.68 23.51 -3.95
CA SER A 160 9.80 22.56 -4.05
C SER A 160 10.25 22.07 -2.67
N GLY A 161 10.41 20.76 -2.51
CA GLY A 161 10.77 20.12 -1.25
C GLY A 161 9.63 20.00 -0.23
N TYR A 162 8.38 20.25 -0.63
CA TYR A 162 7.21 20.14 0.25
C TYR A 162 6.07 19.36 -0.43
N GLU A 163 5.35 18.59 0.38
CA GLU A 163 4.07 18.00 0.03
C GLU A 163 2.93 18.97 0.38
N VAL A 164 1.89 18.99 -0.46
CA VAL A 164 0.65 19.75 -0.23
C VAL A 164 -0.30 18.94 0.65
N LEU A 165 -0.74 19.51 1.77
CA LEU A 165 -1.78 18.90 2.61
C LEU A 165 -3.18 19.50 2.38
N GLY A 166 -3.26 20.72 1.87
CA GLY A 166 -4.52 21.40 1.56
C GLY A 166 -4.56 22.85 2.05
N TRP A 167 -5.73 23.27 2.53
CA TRP A 167 -6.02 24.64 2.94
C TRP A 167 -6.39 24.71 4.43
N SER A 168 -5.98 25.79 5.09
CA SER A 168 -6.33 26.12 6.46
C SER A 168 -6.94 27.52 6.57
N THR A 169 -7.77 27.73 7.59
CA THR A 169 -8.26 29.07 7.99
C THR A 169 -7.22 29.85 8.80
N SER A 170 -6.14 29.21 9.24
CA SER A 170 -5.09 29.80 10.07
C SER A 170 -3.75 29.85 9.33
N LYS A 171 -3.00 30.94 9.52
CA LYS A 171 -1.61 31.04 9.03
C LYS A 171 -0.74 29.99 9.72
N ASN A 172 0.30 29.53 9.05
CA ASN A 172 1.32 28.59 9.57
C ASN A 172 0.74 27.30 10.17
N ALA A 173 -0.47 26.89 9.78
CA ALA A 173 -1.07 25.67 10.27
C ALA A 173 -0.24 24.45 9.86
N SER A 174 -0.05 23.51 10.79
CA SER A 174 0.62 22.23 10.54
C SER A 174 -0.31 21.15 9.96
N ARG A 175 -1.63 21.41 9.98
CA ARG A 175 -2.68 20.52 9.48
C ARG A 175 -3.69 21.30 8.65
N ALA A 176 -4.15 20.70 7.56
CA ALA A 176 -5.18 21.30 6.72
C ALA A 176 -6.56 21.15 7.36
N ASN A 177 -7.37 22.21 7.33
CA ASN A 177 -8.80 22.12 7.65
C ASN A 177 -9.59 21.49 6.49
N TYR A 178 -9.09 21.69 5.27
CA TYR A 178 -9.75 21.24 4.04
C TYR A 178 -8.75 20.65 3.05
N ALA A 179 -9.04 19.47 2.53
CA ALA A 179 -8.30 18.90 1.41
C ALA A 179 -8.55 19.69 0.11
N VAL A 180 -7.62 19.57 -0.85
CA VAL A 180 -7.79 20.07 -2.22
C VAL A 180 -9.04 19.44 -2.85
N GLY A 181 -9.80 20.21 -3.63
CA GLY A 181 -11.03 19.73 -4.28
C GLY A 181 -12.24 19.61 -3.35
N LYS A 182 -12.09 19.82 -2.04
CA LYS A 182 -13.23 19.78 -1.11
C LYS A 182 -14.21 20.90 -1.44
N LYS A 183 -15.50 20.56 -1.51
CA LYS A 183 -16.60 21.52 -1.70
C LYS A 183 -17.02 22.08 -0.35
N ILE A 184 -16.85 23.39 -0.13
CA ILE A 184 -17.18 24.07 1.12
C ILE A 184 -18.24 25.15 0.92
N ARG A 185 -19.12 25.34 1.91
CA ARG A 185 -20.15 26.39 1.86
C ARG A 185 -19.58 27.72 2.35
N ILE A 186 -19.70 28.78 1.54
CA ILE A 186 -19.13 30.09 1.85
C ILE A 186 -20.18 30.96 2.55
N LYS A 187 -20.01 31.10 3.87
CA LYS A 187 -20.92 31.88 4.74
C LYS A 187 -20.45 33.32 5.00
N LYS A 188 -19.17 33.62 4.74
CA LYS A 188 -18.55 34.95 4.84
C LYS A 188 -17.33 35.05 3.92
N SER A 189 -16.89 36.27 3.63
CA SER A 189 -15.57 36.49 3.03
C SER A 189 -14.49 35.94 3.94
N GLN A 190 -13.52 35.21 3.40
CA GLN A 190 -12.51 34.54 4.20
C GLN A 190 -11.18 34.39 3.46
N ARG A 191 -10.13 34.17 4.25
CA ARG A 191 -8.78 33.89 3.76
C ARG A 191 -8.48 32.43 4.06
N LEU A 192 -7.90 31.74 3.08
CA LEU A 192 -7.39 30.39 3.23
C LEU A 192 -5.89 30.36 2.95
N TYR A 193 -5.16 29.64 3.78
CA TYR A 193 -3.70 29.55 3.77
C TYR A 193 -3.29 28.14 3.36
N ALA A 194 -2.36 28.04 2.43
CA ALA A 194 -1.82 26.75 2.00
C ALA A 194 -1.13 26.04 3.18
N VAL A 195 -1.37 24.75 3.31
CA VAL A 195 -0.69 23.89 4.28
C VAL A 195 0.24 22.96 3.53
N TYR A 196 1.51 23.04 3.91
CA TYR A 196 2.59 22.22 3.35
C TYR A 196 3.24 21.40 4.47
N LYS A 197 3.77 20.23 4.11
CA LYS A 197 4.68 19.47 4.97
C LYS A 197 6.02 19.30 4.25
N LYS A 198 7.11 19.59 4.95
CA LYS A 198 8.46 19.45 4.38
C LYS A 198 8.72 17.98 4.07
N ASN A 199 9.30 17.71 2.90
CA ASN A 199 9.80 16.39 2.55
C ASN A 199 11.23 16.23 3.05
N ALA A 200 11.60 14.98 3.31
CA ALA A 200 12.93 14.54 3.62
C ALA A 200 13.33 13.44 2.64
N THR A 201 14.62 13.23 2.44
CA THR A 201 15.11 12.15 1.58
C THR A 201 15.66 11.00 2.40
N VAL A 202 15.38 9.77 1.99
CA VAL A 202 16.15 8.58 2.39
C VAL A 202 17.04 8.20 1.22
N THR A 203 18.35 8.37 1.38
CA THR A 203 19.36 7.98 0.40
C THR A 203 20.01 6.69 0.86
N LEU A 204 19.73 5.61 0.14
CA LEU A 204 20.35 4.31 0.32
C LEU A 204 21.57 4.21 -0.60
N CYS A 205 22.70 3.87 -0.03
CA CYS A 205 23.99 3.72 -0.70
C CYS A 205 24.43 2.25 -0.71
N LYS A 206 25.22 1.88 -1.71
CA LYS A 206 26.05 0.68 -1.67
C LYS A 206 27.09 0.81 -0.55
N ASN A 207 27.72 -0.31 -0.19
CA ASN A 207 28.72 -0.35 0.87
C ASN A 207 29.90 0.62 0.63
N ASN A 208 30.34 0.76 -0.64
CA ASN A 208 31.39 1.69 -1.07
C ASN A 208 30.95 3.17 -1.16
N GLY A 209 29.74 3.49 -0.74
CA GLY A 209 29.21 4.86 -0.71
C GLY A 209 28.50 5.35 -1.98
N ALA A 210 28.59 4.61 -3.09
CA ALA A 210 27.83 4.95 -4.30
C ALA A 210 26.32 4.93 -4.03
N VAL A 211 25.59 5.94 -4.52
CA VAL A 211 24.14 6.02 -4.33
C VAL A 211 23.46 4.86 -5.07
N TYR A 212 22.66 4.08 -4.34
CA TYR A 212 21.84 3.01 -4.90
C TYR A 212 20.43 3.53 -5.22
N LYS A 213 19.80 4.23 -4.27
CA LYS A 213 18.43 4.74 -4.42
C LYS A 213 18.21 5.96 -3.54
N THR A 214 17.48 6.96 -4.04
CA THR A 214 17.00 8.09 -3.23
C THR A 214 15.48 8.12 -3.26
N ILE A 215 14.85 8.20 -2.09
CA ILE A 215 13.40 8.21 -1.91
C ILE A 215 13.03 9.52 -1.20
N SER A 216 12.05 10.26 -1.75
CA SER A 216 11.44 11.38 -1.05
C SER A 216 10.29 10.86 -0.18
N VAL A 217 10.31 11.18 1.11
CA VAL A 217 9.26 10.85 2.07
C VAL A 217 8.83 12.09 2.84
N ARG A 218 7.62 12.07 3.38
CA ARG A 218 7.13 13.16 4.21
C ARG A 218 7.89 13.18 5.54
N SER A 219 8.41 14.33 5.97
CA SER A 219 9.13 14.43 7.25
C SER A 219 8.21 14.02 8.42
N GLY A 220 8.75 13.17 9.31
CA GLY A 220 8.08 12.57 10.45
C GLY A 220 7.32 11.28 10.16
N THR A 221 7.43 10.71 8.94
CA THR A 221 6.85 9.38 8.65
C THR A 221 7.85 8.26 8.85
N SER A 222 7.30 7.07 9.11
CA SER A 222 8.04 5.82 9.09
C SER A 222 8.39 5.40 7.65
N TYR A 223 9.60 4.88 7.45
CA TYR A 223 10.06 4.28 6.19
C TYR A 223 10.58 2.87 6.47
N LYS A 224 10.01 1.87 5.77
CA LYS A 224 10.41 0.48 5.86
C LYS A 224 11.62 0.20 4.96
N LEU A 225 12.71 -0.28 5.55
CA LEU A 225 13.97 -0.54 4.88
C LEU A 225 13.86 -1.78 3.97
N PRO A 226 14.34 -1.71 2.72
CA PRO A 226 14.23 -2.81 1.79
C PRO A 226 15.28 -3.90 2.03
N SER A 227 14.96 -5.13 1.65
CA SER A 227 15.96 -6.18 1.39
C SER A 227 16.59 -5.96 0.02
N VAL A 228 17.88 -6.30 -0.12
CA VAL A 228 18.66 -6.17 -1.36
C VAL A 228 19.23 -7.53 -1.73
N SER A 229 19.20 -7.86 -3.02
CA SER A 229 19.76 -9.13 -3.51
C SER A 229 21.27 -9.17 -3.21
N ASN A 230 21.76 -10.34 -2.82
CA ASN A 230 23.20 -10.59 -2.66
C ASN A 230 23.94 -10.30 -3.98
N ALA A 231 25.06 -9.58 -3.87
CA ALA A 231 26.00 -9.42 -4.98
C ALA A 231 26.91 -10.67 -5.06
N SER A 232 27.53 -10.91 -6.21
CA SER A 232 28.43 -12.06 -6.37
C SER A 232 29.54 -12.05 -5.31
N GLY A 233 29.65 -13.11 -4.52
CA GLY A 233 30.64 -13.23 -3.43
C GLY A 233 30.28 -12.52 -2.12
N TYR A 234 29.17 -11.79 -2.05
CA TYR A 234 28.80 -11.00 -0.86
C TYR A 234 27.39 -11.33 -0.36
N THR A 235 27.20 -11.27 0.96
CA THR A 235 25.88 -11.33 1.60
C THR A 235 25.45 -9.93 2.04
N PHE A 236 24.25 -9.51 1.66
CA PHE A 236 23.64 -8.31 2.22
C PHE A 236 23.15 -8.59 3.64
N MET A 237 23.65 -7.82 4.60
CA MET A 237 23.37 -8.01 6.04
C MET A 237 22.31 -7.03 6.54
N GLY A 238 22.26 -5.82 6.00
CA GLY A 238 21.37 -4.75 6.45
C GLY A 238 21.87 -3.36 6.08
N TRP A 239 21.50 -2.36 6.87
CA TRP A 239 21.77 -0.95 6.65
C TRP A 239 22.42 -0.32 7.89
N ASP A 240 23.38 0.58 7.66
CA ASP A 240 24.02 1.36 8.72
C ASP A 240 24.23 2.82 8.28
N TYR A 241 24.43 3.73 9.23
CA TYR A 241 24.86 5.09 8.94
C TYR A 241 26.34 5.15 8.52
N GLN A 242 27.14 4.18 8.94
CA GLN A 242 28.56 4.10 8.61
C GLN A 242 28.77 3.35 7.27
N PRO A 243 29.52 3.92 6.31
CA PRO A 243 29.94 3.20 5.10
C PRO A 243 30.95 2.10 5.43
N GLY A 244 31.11 1.13 4.53
CA GLY A 244 32.20 0.14 4.61
C GLY A 244 32.05 -0.97 5.65
N LYS A 245 30.98 -1.01 6.46
CA LYS A 245 30.78 -2.10 7.42
C LYS A 245 30.57 -3.45 6.74
N CYS A 246 31.18 -4.49 7.29
CA CYS A 246 31.09 -5.86 6.76
C CYS A 246 30.03 -6.72 7.47
N VAL A 247 29.76 -6.44 8.74
CA VAL A 247 28.87 -7.19 9.64
C VAL A 247 28.20 -6.25 10.65
N ALA A 248 27.32 -6.79 11.50
CA ALA A 248 26.64 -6.08 12.58
C ALA A 248 25.91 -4.81 12.10
N PRO A 249 24.92 -4.93 11.20
CA PRO A 249 24.17 -3.78 10.72
C PRO A 249 23.36 -3.13 11.86
N ARG A 250 23.24 -1.81 11.83
CA ARG A 250 22.35 -1.09 12.76
C ARG A 250 20.88 -1.42 12.53
N TYR A 251 20.50 -1.60 11.25
CA TYR A 251 19.14 -1.91 10.87
C TYR A 251 19.10 -3.08 9.89
N GLU A 252 18.13 -3.96 10.03
CA GLU A 252 17.91 -5.06 9.12
C GLU A 252 16.84 -4.75 8.07
N ALA A 253 16.81 -5.54 7.00
CA ALA A 253 15.72 -5.49 6.03
C ALA A 253 14.36 -5.73 6.71
N GLY A 254 13.36 -4.96 6.33
CA GLY A 254 12.02 -5.02 6.90
C GLY A 254 11.82 -4.19 8.18
N GLU A 255 12.89 -3.70 8.81
CA GLU A 255 12.75 -2.73 9.90
C GLU A 255 12.31 -1.36 9.39
N SER A 256 11.81 -0.53 10.30
CA SER A 256 11.30 0.80 9.98
C SER A 256 12.05 1.89 10.73
N ILE A 257 12.41 2.97 10.02
CA ILE A 257 13.02 4.16 10.60
C ILE A 257 12.07 5.35 10.54
N THR A 258 12.11 6.24 11.52
CA THR A 258 11.39 7.52 11.46
C THR A 258 12.24 8.56 10.75
N VAL A 259 11.71 9.16 9.68
CA VAL A 259 12.46 10.09 8.83
C VAL A 259 12.10 11.54 9.17
N ASN A 260 12.79 12.13 10.14
CA ASN A 260 12.57 13.52 10.56
C ASN A 260 13.30 14.54 9.66
N GLY A 261 14.44 14.15 9.10
CA GLY A 261 15.24 14.92 8.15
C GLY A 261 15.85 14.01 7.09
N ASN A 262 16.76 14.53 6.27
CA ASN A 262 17.44 13.71 5.28
C ASN A 262 18.27 12.64 5.97
N VAL A 263 18.06 11.38 5.57
CA VAL A 263 18.75 10.20 6.08
C VAL A 263 19.59 9.62 4.96
N LYS A 264 20.84 9.25 5.28
CA LYS A 264 21.72 8.50 4.39
C LYS A 264 22.13 7.22 5.09
N LEU A 265 21.92 6.07 4.45
CA LEU A 265 22.27 4.75 4.95
C LEU A 265 23.09 4.00 3.90
N TYR A 266 23.95 3.11 4.36
CA TYR A 266 24.87 2.32 3.56
C TYR A 266 24.58 0.84 3.77
N ALA A 267 24.58 0.07 2.70
CA ALA A 267 24.45 -1.38 2.78
C ALA A 267 25.63 -1.97 3.55
N VAL A 268 25.35 -2.78 4.55
CA VAL A 268 26.33 -3.63 5.23
C VAL A 268 26.40 -4.94 4.46
N VAL A 269 27.60 -5.32 4.02
CA VAL A 269 27.80 -6.50 3.17
C VAL A 269 28.96 -7.34 3.67
N PHE A 270 28.71 -8.63 3.86
CA PHE A 270 29.74 -9.57 4.29
C PHE A 270 30.42 -10.21 3.08
N ASN A 271 31.76 -10.17 3.02
CA ASN A 271 32.53 -10.88 2.00
C ASN A 271 32.65 -12.37 2.35
N ARG A 272 32.03 -13.24 1.57
CA ARG A 272 31.99 -14.69 1.84
C ARG A 272 33.37 -15.35 1.70
N SER A 273 34.29 -14.76 0.92
CA SER A 273 35.65 -15.31 0.83
C SER A 273 36.43 -15.16 2.14
N ALA A 274 36.06 -14.17 2.96
CA ALA A 274 36.65 -13.95 4.28
C ALA A 274 36.02 -14.84 5.37
N GLU A 275 35.00 -15.63 5.05
CA GLU A 275 34.41 -16.56 6.00
C GLU A 275 35.39 -17.69 6.31
N GLU A 276 35.59 -17.93 7.60
CA GLU A 276 36.46 -18.97 8.13
C GLU A 276 36.01 -20.36 7.67
N GLU A 277 36.98 -21.16 7.20
CA GLU A 277 36.80 -22.57 6.89
C GLU A 277 37.27 -23.41 8.08
N LEU A 278 36.33 -23.93 8.87
CA LEU A 278 36.66 -24.73 10.05
C LEU A 278 37.17 -26.13 9.67
N SER A 279 38.29 -26.53 10.26
CA SER A 279 38.85 -27.87 10.16
C SER A 279 38.16 -28.86 11.12
N SER A 280 38.48 -30.15 11.02
CA SER A 280 38.01 -31.15 11.99
C SER A 280 38.54 -30.87 13.40
N SER A 281 39.78 -30.40 13.54
CA SER A 281 40.37 -30.03 14.84
C SER A 281 39.64 -28.86 15.50
N ASP A 282 39.22 -27.85 14.73
CA ASP A 282 38.48 -26.69 15.28
C ASP A 282 37.12 -27.10 15.84
N LEU A 283 36.44 -28.05 15.16
CA LEU A 283 35.18 -28.61 15.63
C LEU A 283 35.37 -29.53 16.83
N LEU A 284 36.42 -30.36 16.84
CA LEU A 284 36.74 -31.23 17.98
C LEU A 284 37.15 -30.44 19.23
N ALA A 285 37.77 -29.27 19.07
CA ALA A 285 38.03 -28.37 20.20
C ALA A 285 36.73 -27.90 20.89
N SER A 286 35.59 -27.99 20.18
CA SER A 286 34.26 -27.65 20.70
C SER A 286 33.55 -28.86 21.34
N SER A 287 34.27 -29.95 21.64
CA SER A 287 33.71 -31.18 22.25
C SER A 287 33.64 -31.14 23.78
N GLY A 288 33.87 -29.98 24.41
CA GLY A 288 33.83 -29.80 25.87
C GLY A 288 32.51 -30.24 26.51
N TRP A 289 31.40 -30.18 25.76
CA TRP A 289 30.09 -30.73 26.13
C TRP A 289 30.14 -32.22 26.50
N ARG A 290 31.13 -32.99 26.03
CA ARG A 290 31.32 -34.42 26.33
C ARG A 290 31.92 -34.71 27.70
N MET A 291 32.52 -33.74 28.39
CA MET A 291 33.09 -33.96 29.72
C MET A 291 32.51 -33.02 30.77
N GLY A 292 31.98 -31.87 30.35
CA GLY A 292 31.53 -30.81 31.26
C GLY A 292 32.72 -30.07 31.87
N ASN A 293 32.57 -28.76 32.11
CA ASN A 293 33.66 -27.91 32.57
C ASN A 293 33.90 -28.07 34.10
N GLY A 294 34.57 -29.17 34.51
CA GLY A 294 35.20 -29.29 35.84
C GLY A 294 34.30 -29.65 37.03
N SER A 295 33.09 -30.20 36.83
CA SER A 295 32.29 -30.80 37.90
C SER A 295 31.91 -32.22 37.52
N THR A 296 32.07 -33.15 38.46
CA THR A 296 32.05 -34.61 38.33
C THR A 296 30.71 -35.25 37.89
N SER A 297 29.84 -34.52 37.16
CA SER A 297 28.53 -34.99 36.66
C SER A 297 27.85 -34.12 35.57
N ARG A 298 28.55 -33.28 34.79
CA ARG A 298 27.89 -32.14 34.07
C ARG A 298 27.96 -32.05 32.52
N GLY A 299 28.38 -33.08 31.78
CA GLY A 299 28.35 -33.08 30.29
C GLY A 299 27.11 -33.78 29.68
N TYR A 300 26.93 -33.77 28.36
CA TYR A 300 25.82 -34.44 27.66
C TYR A 300 26.19 -35.82 27.15
N ASN A 301 25.37 -36.84 27.43
CA ASN A 301 25.62 -38.20 26.93
C ASN A 301 25.53 -38.27 25.40
N HIS A 302 24.62 -37.48 24.81
CA HIS A 302 24.34 -37.47 23.39
C HIS A 302 23.75 -36.13 22.97
N ILE A 303 23.86 -35.77 21.69
CA ILE A 303 23.19 -34.59 21.11
C ILE A 303 22.26 -35.04 19.98
N ILE A 304 21.06 -34.49 19.93
CA ILE A 304 20.10 -34.67 18.84
C ILE A 304 19.81 -33.30 18.22
N PHE A 305 20.28 -33.08 16.99
CA PHE A 305 19.87 -31.93 16.18
C PHE A 305 18.55 -32.26 15.47
N VAL A 306 17.54 -31.43 15.67
CA VAL A 306 16.22 -31.57 15.07
C VAL A 306 16.01 -30.44 14.08
N GLY A 307 15.55 -30.71 12.86
CA GLY A 307 15.24 -29.61 11.95
C GLY A 307 14.74 -29.95 10.56
N ASP A 308 14.74 -28.92 9.72
CA ASP A 308 14.29 -28.99 8.34
C ASP A 308 15.47 -29.16 7.36
N SER A 309 15.34 -28.67 6.12
CA SER A 309 16.38 -28.74 5.11
C SER A 309 17.70 -28.08 5.53
N ARG A 310 17.68 -27.10 6.44
CA ARG A 310 18.91 -26.48 6.95
C ARG A 310 19.69 -27.45 7.84
N THR A 311 19.00 -28.24 8.65
CA THR A 311 19.63 -29.26 9.50
C THR A 311 20.08 -30.46 8.67
N VAL A 312 19.30 -30.88 7.67
CA VAL A 312 19.72 -31.91 6.70
C VAL A 312 21.02 -31.50 6.01
N ARG A 313 21.12 -30.26 5.53
CA ARG A 313 22.32 -29.80 4.81
C ARG A 313 23.52 -29.58 5.73
N MET A 314 23.29 -29.23 6.99
CA MET A 314 24.34 -29.24 8.01
C MET A 314 24.91 -30.65 8.20
N GLN A 315 24.03 -31.65 8.38
CA GLN A 315 24.44 -33.06 8.48
C GLN A 315 25.24 -33.51 7.26
N LEU A 316 24.72 -33.28 6.05
CA LEU A 316 25.38 -33.68 4.82
C LEU A 316 26.72 -32.96 4.62
N THR A 317 26.84 -31.71 5.04
CA THR A 317 28.12 -30.97 5.04
C THR A 317 29.15 -31.67 5.92
N LEU A 318 28.79 -31.97 7.17
CA LEU A 318 29.71 -32.59 8.13
C LEU A 318 30.10 -34.01 7.69
N GLN A 319 29.13 -34.82 7.26
CA GLN A 319 29.39 -36.18 6.78
C GLN A 319 30.27 -36.19 5.54
N ARG A 320 30.02 -35.29 4.58
CA ARG A 320 30.80 -35.23 3.34
C ARG A 320 32.24 -34.77 3.58
N GLN A 321 32.45 -33.82 4.49
CA GLN A 321 33.77 -33.23 4.71
C GLN A 321 34.63 -33.98 5.73
N PHE A 322 34.02 -34.67 6.71
CA PHE A 322 34.74 -35.33 7.79
C PHE A 322 34.52 -36.85 7.85
N GLY A 323 33.49 -37.37 7.19
CA GLY A 323 33.08 -38.77 7.26
C GLY A 323 31.93 -39.01 8.24
N THR A 324 31.07 -39.97 7.92
CA THR A 324 29.90 -40.33 8.74
C THR A 324 30.28 -40.85 10.12
N ASP A 325 31.36 -41.63 10.21
CA ASP A 325 31.86 -42.23 11.46
C ASP A 325 32.96 -41.38 12.11
N SER A 326 33.04 -40.10 11.75
CA SER A 326 34.09 -39.21 12.26
C SER A 326 33.90 -38.87 13.73
N ASN A 327 35.01 -38.64 14.43
CA ASN A 327 34.98 -38.19 15.83
C ASN A 327 34.22 -36.86 16.01
N VAL A 328 34.11 -36.03 14.96
CA VAL A 328 33.31 -34.79 14.95
C VAL A 328 31.82 -35.09 15.15
N LEU A 329 31.34 -36.21 14.60
CA LEU A 329 29.93 -36.63 14.65
C LEU A 329 29.64 -37.70 15.70
N GLN A 330 30.66 -38.18 16.41
CA GLN A 330 30.49 -39.14 17.50
C GLN A 330 29.53 -38.58 18.57
N ASP A 331 28.59 -39.41 19.00
CA ASP A 331 27.53 -39.11 19.98
C ASP A 331 26.58 -37.97 19.54
N ILE A 332 26.43 -37.77 18.23
CA ILE A 332 25.54 -36.79 17.63
C ILE A 332 24.64 -37.44 16.60
N ASP A 333 23.34 -37.21 16.75
CA ASP A 333 22.31 -37.63 15.80
C ASP A 333 21.57 -36.45 15.18
N PHE A 334 21.07 -36.68 13.97
CA PHE A 334 20.20 -35.75 13.27
C PHE A 334 18.81 -36.38 13.07
N VAL A 335 17.78 -35.68 13.53
CA VAL A 335 16.37 -35.97 13.26
C VAL A 335 15.83 -34.83 12.41
N CYS A 336 15.99 -34.94 11.09
CA CYS A 336 15.66 -33.86 10.18
C CYS A 336 15.17 -34.35 8.83
N GLN A 337 14.36 -33.52 8.16
CA GLN A 337 13.83 -33.83 6.84
C GLN A 337 13.63 -32.55 6.01
N GLU A 338 14.02 -32.58 4.73
CA GLU A 338 13.93 -31.40 3.87
C GLU A 338 12.49 -30.91 3.69
N GLY A 339 12.32 -29.58 3.70
CA GLY A 339 11.03 -28.93 3.43
C GLY A 339 10.00 -29.04 4.55
N GLN A 340 10.32 -29.71 5.66
CA GLN A 340 9.37 -29.98 6.74
C GLN A 340 9.22 -28.83 7.75
N GLY A 341 8.14 -28.91 8.54
CA GLY A 341 7.75 -27.93 9.56
C GLY A 341 7.02 -28.61 10.72
N LEU A 342 6.07 -27.91 11.34
CA LEU A 342 5.42 -28.35 12.58
C LEU A 342 4.62 -29.64 12.41
N SER A 343 3.94 -29.83 11.27
CA SER A 343 3.12 -31.04 11.03
C SER A 343 3.97 -32.30 11.09
N TRP A 344 5.08 -32.31 10.34
CA TRP A 344 6.02 -33.42 10.35
C TRP A 344 6.63 -33.67 11.74
N LEU A 345 6.96 -32.59 12.47
CA LEU A 345 7.48 -32.76 13.83
C LEU A 345 6.48 -33.51 14.70
N LYS A 346 5.18 -33.19 14.59
CA LYS A 346 4.09 -33.85 15.33
C LYS A 346 3.89 -35.30 14.92
N GLU A 347 3.89 -35.56 13.61
CA GLU A 347 3.48 -36.85 13.05
C GLU A 347 4.61 -37.88 13.02
N THR A 348 5.86 -37.43 12.84
CA THR A 348 7.01 -38.32 12.61
C THR A 348 8.22 -37.94 13.44
N GLY A 349 8.62 -36.66 13.41
CA GLY A 349 9.86 -36.20 14.04
C GLY A 349 9.91 -36.53 15.54
N MET A 350 8.80 -36.32 16.27
CA MET A 350 8.75 -36.57 17.71
C MET A 350 9.00 -38.04 18.07
N ASN A 351 8.45 -38.98 17.31
CA ASN A 351 8.66 -40.41 17.53
C ASN A 351 10.15 -40.78 17.35
N SER A 352 10.80 -40.23 16.32
CA SER A 352 12.24 -40.43 16.10
C SER A 352 13.09 -39.82 17.22
N ILE A 353 12.73 -38.64 17.74
CA ILE A 353 13.42 -38.02 18.87
C ILE A 353 13.28 -38.89 20.13
N LEU A 354 12.06 -39.33 20.46
CA LEU A 354 11.81 -40.17 21.64
C LEU A 354 12.55 -41.51 21.57
N SER A 355 12.59 -42.12 20.39
CA SER A 355 13.34 -43.37 20.15
C SER A 355 14.83 -43.18 20.42
N LYS A 356 15.44 -42.13 19.87
CA LYS A 356 16.86 -41.82 20.11
C LYS A 356 17.14 -41.43 21.57
N ALA A 357 16.30 -40.60 22.17
CA ALA A 357 16.41 -40.24 23.58
C ALA A 357 16.34 -41.48 24.49
N GLN A 358 15.54 -42.49 24.13
CA GLN A 358 15.49 -43.75 24.85
C GLN A 358 16.74 -44.61 24.62
N ALA A 359 17.23 -44.70 23.37
CA ALA A 359 18.41 -45.49 23.02
C ALA A 359 19.68 -44.99 23.73
N TYR A 360 19.80 -43.67 23.92
CA TYR A 360 20.94 -43.03 24.57
C TYR A 360 20.61 -42.51 25.98
N TYR A 361 19.58 -43.08 26.62
CA TYR A 361 19.21 -42.70 27.98
C TYR A 361 20.37 -42.98 28.95
N SER A 362 20.72 -41.97 29.74
CA SER A 362 21.71 -42.10 30.82
C SER A 362 21.19 -41.40 32.07
N VAL A 363 21.34 -42.07 33.21
CA VAL A 363 20.99 -41.48 34.52
C VAL A 363 22.03 -40.47 34.99
N GLN A 364 23.27 -40.55 34.47
CA GLN A 364 24.36 -39.70 34.89
C GLN A 364 24.43 -38.40 34.08
N ARG A 365 24.12 -38.47 32.78
CA ARG A 365 24.32 -37.37 31.85
C ARG A 365 23.14 -37.23 30.89
N PRO A 366 22.59 -36.02 30.73
CA PRO A 366 21.42 -35.82 29.89
C PRO A 366 21.72 -35.90 28.39
N THR A 367 20.70 -36.10 27.57
CA THR A 367 20.75 -35.89 26.12
C THR A 367 20.36 -34.45 25.78
N ALA A 368 21.16 -33.73 25.00
CA ALA A 368 20.78 -32.41 24.49
C ALA A 368 19.91 -32.58 23.24
N VAL A 369 18.73 -31.94 23.21
CA VAL A 369 17.88 -31.90 22.02
C VAL A 369 17.77 -30.46 21.53
N ILE A 370 18.37 -30.16 20.36
CA ILE A 370 18.39 -28.83 19.75
C ILE A 370 17.38 -28.76 18.62
N PHE A 371 16.30 -28.01 18.81
CA PHE A 371 15.29 -27.78 17.79
C PHE A 371 15.65 -26.59 16.89
N ASN A 372 15.63 -26.79 15.58
CA ASN A 372 15.73 -25.73 14.56
C ASN A 372 14.72 -25.94 13.44
N LEU A 373 13.51 -25.44 13.67
CA LEU A 373 12.38 -25.50 12.76
C LEU A 373 11.65 -24.16 12.72
N GLY A 374 10.85 -23.96 11.68
CA GLY A 374 9.93 -22.83 11.55
C GLY A 374 10.20 -21.93 10.36
N VAL A 375 11.28 -22.15 9.60
CA VAL A 375 11.54 -21.34 8.39
C VAL A 375 10.55 -21.64 7.27
N ASN A 376 9.95 -22.83 7.24
CA ASN A 376 9.01 -23.25 6.20
C ASN A 376 7.56 -22.82 6.50
N ASP A 377 7.23 -22.62 7.78
CA ASP A 377 5.90 -22.33 8.29
C ASP A 377 5.92 -21.29 9.42
N PRO A 378 6.57 -20.11 9.25
CA PRO A 378 6.73 -19.14 10.33
C PRO A 378 5.41 -18.57 10.87
N GLY A 379 4.31 -18.71 10.11
CA GLY A 379 2.96 -18.39 10.57
C GLY A 379 2.48 -19.26 11.75
N GLN A 380 3.08 -20.42 11.95
CA GLN A 380 2.74 -21.38 13.02
C GLN A 380 3.45 -21.08 14.35
N MET A 381 4.12 -19.94 14.51
CA MET A 381 4.93 -19.58 15.69
C MET A 381 4.27 -19.87 17.05
N TYR A 382 2.98 -19.56 17.23
CA TYR A 382 2.27 -19.86 18.48
C TYR A 382 1.99 -21.36 18.67
N ASN A 383 1.70 -22.07 17.58
CA ASN A 383 1.48 -23.51 17.60
C ASN A 383 2.78 -24.28 17.87
N TYR A 384 3.92 -23.75 17.41
CA TYR A 384 5.24 -24.24 17.82
C TYR A 384 5.43 -24.10 19.33
N VAL A 385 5.18 -22.92 19.91
CA VAL A 385 5.29 -22.70 21.36
C VAL A 385 4.42 -23.69 22.14
N THR A 386 3.15 -23.81 21.76
CA THR A 386 2.20 -24.72 22.42
C THR A 386 2.68 -26.17 22.35
N TYR A 387 3.04 -26.64 21.16
CA TYR A 387 3.41 -28.04 20.96
C TYR A 387 4.74 -28.39 21.64
N LEU A 388 5.76 -27.54 21.52
CA LEU A 388 7.05 -27.77 22.17
C LEU A 388 6.90 -27.83 23.69
N LYS A 389 6.08 -26.95 24.30
CA LYS A 389 5.76 -27.06 25.74
C LYS A 389 5.07 -28.37 26.10
N GLN A 390 4.15 -28.84 25.26
CA GLN A 390 3.45 -30.10 25.48
C GLN A 390 4.41 -31.29 25.52
N ILE A 391 5.36 -31.37 24.57
CA ILE A 391 6.29 -32.50 24.48
C ILE A 391 7.49 -32.40 25.45
N ALA A 392 7.73 -31.22 26.04
CA ALA A 392 8.88 -31.00 26.91
C ALA A 392 8.90 -31.98 28.09
N GLY A 393 7.75 -32.23 28.72
CA GLY A 393 7.66 -33.14 29.86
C GLY A 393 7.99 -34.59 29.50
N GLU A 394 7.68 -35.04 28.29
CA GLU A 394 8.02 -36.40 27.83
C GLU A 394 9.52 -36.57 27.62
N LEU A 395 10.18 -35.57 27.04
CA LEU A 395 11.62 -35.58 26.83
C LEU A 395 12.38 -35.43 28.15
N GLN A 396 11.92 -34.57 29.05
CA GLN A 396 12.52 -34.39 30.38
C GLN A 396 12.46 -35.67 31.21
N LYS A 397 11.39 -36.46 31.12
CA LYS A 397 11.31 -37.80 31.74
C LYS A 397 12.37 -38.78 31.20
N LYS A 398 12.90 -38.54 29.99
CA LYS A 398 14.02 -39.29 29.40
C LYS A 398 15.37 -38.60 29.64
N ASN A 399 15.48 -37.80 30.69
CA ASN A 399 16.67 -37.01 31.04
C ASN A 399 17.20 -36.15 29.86
N CYS A 400 16.30 -35.59 29.04
CA CYS A 400 16.70 -34.66 28.00
C CYS A 400 16.73 -33.22 28.50
N LYS A 401 17.77 -32.48 28.11
CA LYS A 401 17.85 -31.02 28.20
C LYS A 401 17.47 -30.42 26.85
N LEU A 402 16.65 -29.38 26.89
CA LEU A 402 15.93 -28.90 25.71
C LEU A 402 16.41 -27.53 25.27
N PHE A 403 16.76 -27.41 23.99
CA PHE A 403 17.27 -26.21 23.39
C PHE A 403 16.46 -25.84 22.16
N PHE A 404 16.25 -24.54 21.95
CA PHE A 404 15.69 -24.03 20.70
C PHE A 404 16.70 -23.10 20.05
N MET A 405 17.23 -23.52 18.90
CA MET A 405 18.11 -22.71 18.06
C MET A 405 17.26 -21.79 17.18
N SER A 406 17.58 -20.50 17.20
CA SER A 406 16.88 -19.49 16.40
C SER A 406 16.77 -19.89 14.91
N VAL A 407 15.67 -19.53 14.26
CA VAL A 407 15.58 -19.61 12.80
C VAL A 407 16.52 -18.57 12.22
N ASN A 408 17.58 -19.01 11.54
CA ASN A 408 18.65 -18.16 11.05
C ASN A 408 18.26 -17.24 9.87
N PRO A 409 19.04 -16.16 9.60
CA PRO A 409 18.70 -15.12 8.63
C PRO A 409 18.42 -15.62 7.21
N VAL A 410 17.56 -14.92 6.49
CA VAL A 410 17.24 -15.16 5.06
C VAL A 410 17.57 -13.92 4.24
N ASN A 411 17.69 -14.06 2.92
CA ASN A 411 17.62 -12.93 2.00
C ASN A 411 16.35 -13.04 1.15
N SER A 412 15.32 -12.31 1.55
CA SER A 412 14.01 -12.36 0.90
C SER A 412 14.03 -11.85 -0.53
N LYS A 413 14.96 -10.93 -0.84
CA LYS A 413 15.13 -10.43 -2.20
C LYS A 413 15.76 -11.45 -3.13
N VAL A 414 16.74 -12.23 -2.67
CA VAL A 414 17.28 -13.36 -3.45
C VAL A 414 16.22 -14.43 -3.64
N ILE A 415 15.48 -14.81 -2.59
CA ILE A 415 14.37 -15.78 -2.70
C ILE A 415 13.36 -15.32 -3.76
N GLN A 416 12.94 -14.06 -3.71
CA GLN A 416 12.00 -13.48 -4.67
C GLN A 416 12.53 -13.51 -6.11
N VAL A 417 13.79 -13.12 -6.33
CA VAL A 417 14.38 -13.02 -7.67
C VAL A 417 14.64 -14.38 -8.28
N ARG A 418 15.04 -15.36 -7.47
CA ARG A 418 15.39 -16.72 -7.93
C ARG A 418 14.17 -17.63 -8.08
N GLY A 419 13.16 -17.46 -7.22
CA GLY A 419 11.92 -18.24 -7.30
C GLY A 419 12.03 -19.72 -6.90
N PHE A 420 13.19 -20.18 -6.40
CA PHE A 420 13.37 -21.58 -5.96
C PHE A 420 12.64 -21.91 -4.66
N ASN A 421 12.39 -20.89 -3.84
CA ASN A 421 11.94 -21.03 -2.46
C ASN A 421 10.66 -20.20 -2.26
N LYS A 422 9.72 -20.69 -1.44
CA LYS A 422 8.57 -19.88 -0.99
C LYS A 422 9.07 -18.61 -0.30
N LEU A 423 8.46 -17.46 -0.61
CA LEU A 423 8.87 -16.19 -0.03
C LEU A 423 8.66 -16.17 1.49
N ARG A 424 9.71 -15.77 2.20
CA ARG A 424 9.72 -15.47 3.62
C ARG A 424 10.63 -14.28 3.85
N THR A 425 10.19 -13.30 4.64
CA THR A 425 10.94 -12.07 4.87
C THR A 425 11.78 -12.16 6.13
N GLU A 426 12.83 -11.35 6.19
CA GLU A 426 13.70 -11.19 7.35
C GLU A 426 12.87 -10.79 8.59
N GLU A 427 11.93 -9.86 8.42
CA GLU A 427 10.97 -9.45 9.45
C GLU A 427 10.10 -10.61 9.96
N VAL A 428 9.60 -11.49 9.07
CA VAL A 428 8.79 -12.64 9.47
C VAL A 428 9.62 -13.64 10.27
N VAL A 429 10.87 -13.88 9.87
CA VAL A 429 11.81 -14.73 10.62
C VAL A 429 12.10 -14.14 12.00
N ARG A 430 12.41 -12.84 12.10
CA ARG A 430 12.61 -12.17 13.40
C ARG A 430 11.37 -12.23 14.27
N LYS A 431 10.18 -12.09 13.69
CA LYS A 431 8.91 -12.19 14.42
C LYS A 431 8.71 -13.60 14.98
N PHE A 432 8.97 -14.64 14.18
CA PHE A 432 8.94 -16.03 14.64
C PHE A 432 9.90 -16.23 15.83
N ASN A 433 11.17 -15.84 15.67
CA ASN A 433 12.19 -15.95 16.71
C ASN A 433 11.78 -15.25 18.02
N THR A 434 11.26 -14.02 17.91
CA THR A 434 10.78 -13.24 19.07
C THR A 434 9.65 -13.97 19.80
N VAL A 435 8.68 -14.52 19.07
CA VAL A 435 7.54 -15.21 19.68
C VAL A 435 7.96 -16.53 20.31
N VAL A 436 8.78 -17.32 19.61
CA VAL A 436 9.19 -18.65 20.08
C VAL A 436 10.15 -18.56 21.27
N SER A 437 11.15 -17.67 21.22
CA SER A 437 12.08 -17.46 22.35
C SER A 437 11.33 -17.04 23.62
N ALA A 438 10.48 -16.01 23.54
CA ALA A 438 9.69 -15.55 24.68
C ALA A 438 8.69 -16.61 25.15
N GLY A 439 8.06 -17.31 24.21
CA GLY A 439 7.06 -18.34 24.48
C GLY A 439 7.64 -19.57 25.16
N LEU A 440 8.88 -19.95 24.86
CA LEU A 440 9.55 -21.14 25.42
C LEU A 440 10.45 -20.83 26.63
N ASN A 441 10.57 -19.55 27.02
CA ASN A 441 11.39 -19.15 28.17
C ASN A 441 11.02 -19.95 29.43
N GLY A 442 12.04 -20.45 30.13
CA GLY A 442 11.89 -21.33 31.30
C GLY A 442 11.61 -22.81 30.99
N THR A 443 11.32 -23.18 29.74
CA THR A 443 11.14 -24.59 29.32
C THR A 443 12.27 -25.05 28.39
N TYR A 444 12.71 -24.18 27.48
CA TYR A 444 13.83 -24.43 26.57
C TYR A 444 14.88 -23.33 26.74
N THR A 445 16.15 -23.72 26.66
CA THR A 445 17.26 -22.75 26.56
C THR A 445 17.37 -22.27 25.11
N TYR A 446 17.48 -20.96 24.90
CA TYR A 446 17.48 -20.37 23.57
C TYR A 446 18.91 -20.15 23.04
N ILE A 447 19.24 -20.74 21.89
CA ILE A 447 20.53 -20.57 21.22
C ILE A 447 20.36 -19.52 20.11
N ASP A 448 20.85 -18.31 20.34
CA ASP A 448 20.72 -17.18 19.41
C ASP A 448 21.79 -17.19 18.31
N THR A 449 21.67 -18.17 17.41
CA THR A 449 22.50 -18.25 16.20
C THR A 449 22.20 -17.14 15.18
N TYR A 450 21.01 -16.53 15.24
CA TYR A 450 20.61 -15.45 14.33
C TYR A 450 21.48 -14.22 14.53
N SER A 451 21.58 -13.75 15.78
CA SER A 451 22.43 -12.61 16.13
C SER A 451 23.91 -12.93 15.92
N TYR A 452 24.35 -14.16 16.23
CA TYR A 452 25.72 -14.60 15.94
C TYR A 452 26.07 -14.43 14.45
N LEU A 453 25.21 -14.92 13.54
CA LEU A 453 25.45 -14.80 12.10
C LEU A 453 25.38 -13.35 11.61
N LEU A 454 24.52 -12.50 12.19
CA LEU A 454 24.52 -11.08 11.83
C LEU A 454 25.79 -10.34 12.28
N ASN A 455 26.34 -10.72 13.43
CA ASN A 455 27.54 -10.11 13.99
C ASN A 455 28.84 -10.62 13.37
N THR A 456 28.83 -11.81 12.77
CA THR A 456 30.04 -12.47 12.25
C THR A 456 30.01 -12.74 10.75
N GLY A 457 28.86 -12.52 10.10
CA GLY A 457 28.69 -12.79 8.67
C GLY A 457 28.27 -14.22 8.38
N PHE A 458 27.65 -14.41 7.21
CA PHE A 458 27.22 -15.73 6.72
C PHE A 458 27.14 -15.73 5.19
N GLY A 459 27.25 -16.90 4.57
CA GLY A 459 27.02 -17.13 3.15
C GLY A 459 25.75 -17.95 2.90
N THR A 460 25.00 -17.62 1.85
CA THR A 460 23.88 -18.44 1.37
C THR A 460 24.21 -19.17 0.06
N ASN A 461 23.71 -20.39 -0.09
CA ASN A 461 24.03 -21.30 -1.19
C ASN A 461 22.87 -22.28 -1.44
N ARG A 462 22.62 -22.67 -2.68
CA ARG A 462 21.58 -23.66 -3.04
C ARG A 462 22.02 -25.11 -2.84
N GLY A 463 23.32 -25.38 -2.66
CA GLY A 463 23.90 -26.72 -2.57
C GLY A 463 23.20 -27.58 -1.51
N ALA A 464 22.97 -28.86 -1.85
CA ALA A 464 22.24 -29.80 -1.00
C ALA A 464 23.08 -31.01 -0.56
N GLY A 465 24.17 -31.35 -1.28
CA GLY A 465 24.99 -32.54 -1.02
C GLY A 465 26.24 -32.30 -0.16
N GLY A 466 26.21 -31.30 0.72
CA GLY A 466 27.39 -30.92 1.51
C GLY A 466 28.51 -30.24 0.70
N VAL A 467 28.17 -29.68 -0.46
CA VAL A 467 29.08 -28.94 -1.34
C VAL A 467 28.39 -27.67 -1.84
N ASP A 468 29.13 -26.57 -1.88
CA ASP A 468 28.66 -25.29 -2.40
C ASP A 468 28.61 -25.30 -3.93
N VAL A 469 27.55 -24.71 -4.48
CA VAL A 469 27.42 -24.44 -5.92
C VAL A 469 27.50 -22.94 -6.20
N THR A 470 27.59 -22.52 -7.46
CA THR A 470 27.66 -21.10 -7.84
C THR A 470 26.33 -20.34 -7.67
N VAL A 471 25.26 -21.04 -7.28
CA VAL A 471 23.91 -20.51 -7.19
C VAL A 471 23.50 -20.26 -5.75
N ASP A 472 23.06 -19.04 -5.48
CA ASP A 472 22.47 -18.61 -4.21
C ASP A 472 20.94 -18.70 -4.29
N ASP A 473 20.30 -19.20 -3.22
CA ASP A 473 18.85 -19.31 -3.09
C ASP A 473 18.25 -18.45 -1.97
N GLY A 474 19.10 -17.71 -1.25
CA GLY A 474 18.74 -16.80 -0.16
C GLY A 474 18.20 -17.46 1.09
N LEU A 475 18.23 -18.80 1.18
CA LEU A 475 17.59 -19.56 2.26
C LEU A 475 18.55 -20.52 2.97
N HIS A 476 19.28 -21.32 2.20
CA HIS A 476 20.22 -22.31 2.70
C HIS A 476 21.62 -21.73 2.74
N TYR A 477 22.48 -22.30 3.57
CA TYR A 477 23.80 -21.74 3.85
C TYR A 477 24.91 -22.42 3.08
N THR A 478 26.06 -21.76 3.02
CA THR A 478 27.31 -22.37 2.57
C THR A 478 27.77 -23.46 3.54
N THR A 479 28.63 -24.36 3.09
CA THR A 479 29.27 -25.38 3.95
C THR A 479 30.03 -24.73 5.12
N LYS A 480 30.76 -23.63 4.88
CA LYS A 480 31.43 -22.83 5.91
C LYS A 480 30.47 -22.38 7.00
N THR A 481 29.38 -21.73 6.59
CA THR A 481 28.37 -21.24 7.51
C THR A 481 27.72 -22.38 8.30
N TYR A 482 27.42 -23.53 7.68
CA TYR A 482 26.87 -24.68 8.42
C TYR A 482 27.81 -25.20 9.50
N LYS A 483 29.12 -25.31 9.21
CA LYS A 483 30.11 -25.71 10.23
C LYS A 483 30.20 -24.70 11.37
N ARG A 484 30.11 -23.40 11.08
CA ARG A 484 30.14 -22.34 12.10
C ARG A 484 28.88 -22.34 12.97
N ILE A 485 27.71 -22.63 12.41
CA ILE A 485 26.46 -22.82 13.18
C ILE A 485 26.61 -24.04 14.10
N PHE A 486 27.08 -25.17 13.56
CA PHE A 486 27.30 -26.40 14.33
C PHE A 486 28.27 -26.17 15.49
N LYS A 487 29.44 -25.56 15.22
CA LYS A 487 30.44 -25.21 16.23
C LYS A 487 29.82 -24.34 17.34
N TYR A 488 29.11 -23.27 16.97
CA TYR A 488 28.49 -22.35 17.91
C TYR A 488 27.50 -23.07 18.86
N CYS A 489 26.73 -24.03 18.35
CA CYS A 489 25.85 -24.84 19.20
C CYS A 489 26.64 -25.71 20.18
N LEU A 490 27.73 -26.34 19.76
CA LEU A 490 28.55 -27.18 20.63
C LEU A 490 29.29 -26.38 21.71
N ASP A 491 29.83 -25.23 21.35
CA ASP A 491 30.43 -24.28 22.30
C ASP A 491 29.38 -23.85 23.34
N TYR A 492 28.18 -23.47 22.88
CA TYR A 492 27.08 -23.06 23.76
C TYR A 492 26.68 -24.17 24.73
N LEU A 493 26.57 -25.42 24.27
CA LEU A 493 26.31 -26.57 25.14
C LEU A 493 27.42 -26.82 26.15
N SER A 494 28.68 -26.49 25.84
CA SER A 494 29.78 -26.67 26.79
C SER A 494 29.65 -25.76 28.02
N GLU A 495 28.82 -24.71 27.93
CA GLU A 495 28.54 -23.72 28.97
C GLU A 495 27.21 -23.96 29.73
N HIS A 496 26.36 -24.92 29.29
CA HIS A 496 24.98 -25.12 29.78
C HIS A 496 24.68 -26.59 30.09
#